data_AF-A0A8S2GA68-F1
#
_entry.id   AF-A0A8S2GA68-F1
#
_cell.length_a   1.000
_cell.length_b   1.000
_cell.length_c   1.000
_cell.angle_alpha   90.00
_cell.angle_beta   90.00
_cell.angle_gamma   90.00
#
_symmetry.space_group_name_H-M   'P 1'
#
loop_
_entity.id
_entity.type
_entity.pdbx_description
1 polymer ?
#
loop_
_entity_poly.entity_id
_entity_poly.type
_entity_poly.pdbx_seq_one_letter_code
_entity_poly.pdbx_strand_id
1 'polypeptide(L)'
;MLTKGSTSIMDNCMGYDFATEITFMPNATDSRLFGKNAPKSVLKYLQEEPVTANFHNYCMRPENFTADLTLSNFYKILSISEDLENKTFISTIESQKYPIFGVQWHPEKNGFEWRPNTTIPHSKNAVTVMQYMANFFTD
;
A
#
# COMPACT_ATOMS: atom_id res chain seq x y z
N MET A 1 -4.66 10.76 -8.91
CA MET A 1 -5.92 10.59 -8.16
C MET A 1 -6.76 9.57 -8.91
N LEU A 2 -7.22 8.48 -8.29
CA LEU A 2 -8.16 7.55 -8.93
C LEU A 2 -9.51 8.23 -9.03
N THR A 3 -9.98 8.51 -10.24
CA THR A 3 -11.27 9.17 -10.50
C THR A 3 -12.15 8.29 -11.38
N LYS A 4 -13.46 8.36 -11.17
CA LYS A 4 -14.46 7.80 -12.08
C LYS A 4 -15.03 8.95 -12.91
N GLY A 5 -14.42 9.23 -14.06
CA GLY A 5 -14.75 10.45 -14.81
C GLY A 5 -14.42 11.70 -13.98
N SER A 6 -15.43 12.56 -13.76
CA SER A 6 -15.30 13.80 -12.97
C SER A 6 -15.60 13.66 -11.48
N THR A 7 -16.03 12.49 -11.01
CA THR A 7 -16.41 12.27 -9.60
C THR A 7 -15.28 11.56 -8.86
N SER A 8 -14.87 12.12 -7.72
CA SER A 8 -13.96 11.44 -6.80
C SER A 8 -14.67 10.28 -6.13
N ILE A 9 -14.00 9.14 -6.10
CA ILE A 9 -14.41 7.94 -5.36
C ILE A 9 -13.54 7.73 -4.10
N MET A 10 -12.64 8.68 -3.84
CA MET A 10 -11.79 8.70 -2.66
C MET A 10 -12.37 9.63 -1.61
N ASP A 11 -12.19 9.25 -0.35
CA ASP A 11 -12.62 10.01 0.82
C ASP A 11 -11.43 10.71 1.46
N ASN A 12 -11.69 11.74 2.26
CA ASN A 12 -10.66 12.31 3.14
C ASN A 12 -10.15 11.24 4.10
N CYS A 13 -8.85 11.28 4.39
CA CYS A 13 -8.23 10.46 5.42
C CYS A 13 -7.14 11.21 6.17
N MET A 14 -6.97 10.84 7.44
CA MET A 14 -5.89 11.33 8.29
C MET A 14 -4.64 10.49 8.03
N GLY A 15 -4.11 10.62 6.81
CA GLY A 15 -3.08 9.76 6.24
C GLY A 15 -1.70 10.41 6.08
N TYR A 16 -1.45 11.53 6.74
CA TYR A 16 -0.26 12.35 6.52
C TYR A 16 0.77 12.22 7.65
N ASP A 17 2.02 11.94 7.27
CA ASP A 17 3.18 11.83 8.15
C ASP A 17 2.97 10.82 9.28
N PHE A 18 2.71 9.57 8.90
CA PHE A 18 2.75 8.44 9.80
C PHE A 18 3.33 7.18 9.13
N ALA A 19 3.80 6.24 9.94
CA ALA A 19 4.22 4.91 9.49
C ALA A 19 3.31 3.84 10.09
N THR A 20 2.97 2.82 9.29
CA THR A 20 2.11 1.71 9.73
C THR A 20 2.48 0.42 9.00
N GLU A 21 2.04 -0.69 9.58
CA GLU A 21 1.94 -2.00 9.00
C GLU A 21 0.79 -2.09 7.97
N ILE A 22 0.70 -3.22 7.28
CA ILE A 22 -0.41 -3.54 6.39
C ILE A 22 -1.08 -4.83 6.84
N THR A 23 -2.41 -4.88 6.71
CA THR A 23 -3.17 -6.12 6.85
C THR A 23 -3.39 -6.72 5.47
N PHE A 24 -2.83 -7.91 5.24
CA PHE A 24 -3.02 -8.62 3.98
C PHE A 24 -4.46 -9.13 3.82
N MET A 25 -4.99 -8.99 2.62
CA MET A 25 -6.23 -9.64 2.22
C MET A 25 -5.98 -11.15 2.00
N PRO A 26 -6.99 -12.03 2.15
CA PRO A 26 -6.79 -13.48 1.98
C PRO A 26 -6.21 -13.90 0.63
N ASN A 27 -6.44 -13.12 -0.42
CA ASN A 27 -5.94 -13.35 -1.78
C ASN A 27 -4.53 -12.77 -2.05
N ALA A 28 -3.88 -12.16 -1.05
CA ALA A 28 -2.55 -11.57 -1.21
C ALA A 28 -1.46 -12.63 -1.45
N THR A 29 -1.60 -13.82 -0.86
CA THR A 29 -0.65 -14.93 -1.00
C THR A 29 -0.64 -15.55 -2.41
N ASP A 30 -1.68 -15.28 -3.20
CA ASP A 30 -1.80 -15.69 -4.61
C ASP A 30 -1.49 -14.53 -5.58
N SER A 31 -1.02 -13.39 -5.06
CA SER A 31 -0.67 -12.22 -5.87
C SER A 31 0.70 -12.34 -6.53
N ARG A 32 0.98 -11.48 -7.52
CA ARG A 32 2.34 -11.38 -8.06
C ARG A 32 3.23 -10.67 -7.05
N LEU A 33 2.74 -9.56 -6.48
CA LEU A 33 3.51 -8.69 -5.61
C LEU A 33 3.84 -9.30 -4.23
N PHE A 34 2.96 -10.09 -3.64
CA PHE A 34 3.14 -10.67 -2.30
C PHE A 34 2.97 -12.20 -2.27
N GLY A 35 2.98 -12.83 -3.44
CA GLY A 35 2.81 -14.28 -3.55
C GLY A 35 4.07 -15.07 -3.24
N LYS A 36 4.15 -16.28 -3.79
CA LYS A 36 5.15 -17.30 -3.43
C LYS A 36 6.62 -16.86 -3.55
N ASN A 37 6.92 -15.89 -4.41
CA ASN A 37 8.28 -15.40 -4.62
C ASN A 37 8.68 -14.29 -3.64
N ALA A 38 7.73 -13.72 -2.90
CA ALA A 38 8.01 -12.72 -1.89
C ALA A 38 8.77 -13.35 -0.70
N PRO A 39 9.88 -12.77 -0.25
CA PRO A 39 10.58 -13.27 0.93
C PRO A 39 9.66 -13.25 2.15
N LYS A 40 9.59 -14.37 2.89
CA LYS A 40 8.77 -14.46 4.10
C LYS A 40 9.10 -13.39 5.14
N SER A 41 10.36 -12.97 5.21
CA SER A 41 10.80 -11.86 6.06
C SER A 41 10.15 -10.53 5.66
N VAL A 42 10.07 -10.22 4.36
CA VAL A 42 9.42 -9.01 3.85
C VAL A 42 7.94 -9.01 4.19
N LEU A 43 7.23 -10.12 3.96
CA LEU A 43 5.81 -10.24 4.32
C LEU A 43 5.60 -10.06 5.82
N LYS A 44 6.47 -10.66 6.64
CA LYS A 44 6.45 -10.50 8.09
C LYS A 44 6.65 -9.03 8.51
N TYR A 45 7.65 -8.35 7.98
CA TYR A 45 7.92 -6.94 8.32
C TYR A 45 6.74 -6.04 7.93
N LEU A 46 6.15 -6.27 6.75
CA LEU A 46 4.97 -5.56 6.30
C LEU A 46 3.77 -5.75 7.24
N GLN A 47 3.61 -6.93 7.83
CA GLN A 47 2.46 -7.26 8.69
C GLN A 47 2.65 -6.88 10.17
N GLU A 48 3.88 -6.89 10.68
CA GLU A 48 4.16 -6.78 12.12
C GLU A 48 4.85 -5.47 12.52
N GLU A 49 5.35 -4.67 11.56
CA GLU A 49 6.14 -3.48 11.84
C GLU A 49 5.65 -2.24 11.08
N PRO A 50 5.79 -1.04 11.65
CA PRO A 50 5.41 0.22 10.98
C PRO A 50 6.44 0.60 9.90
N VAL A 51 6.46 -0.14 8.79
CA VAL A 51 7.47 -0.04 7.72
C VAL A 51 6.97 0.66 6.46
N THR A 52 5.70 1.07 6.41
CA THR A 52 5.13 1.78 5.27
C THR A 52 4.91 3.26 5.57
N ALA A 53 5.60 4.14 4.84
CA ALA A 53 5.48 5.59 5.01
C ALA A 53 4.22 6.13 4.32
N ASN A 54 3.37 6.85 5.04
CA ASN A 54 2.11 7.38 4.52
C ASN A 54 2.09 8.92 4.57
N PHE A 55 1.85 9.53 3.40
CA PHE A 55 1.87 10.98 3.18
C PHE A 55 0.74 11.40 2.23
N HIS A 56 -0.50 11.12 2.60
CA HIS A 56 -1.68 11.38 1.77
C HIS A 56 -2.86 11.91 2.60
N ASN A 57 -3.71 12.73 1.98
CA ASN A 57 -4.92 13.29 2.64
C ASN A 57 -6.22 12.66 2.12
N TYR A 58 -6.11 11.76 1.13
CA TYR A 58 -7.25 11.09 0.51
C TYR A 58 -6.96 9.62 0.33
N CYS A 59 -7.97 8.80 0.61
CA CYS A 59 -7.86 7.36 0.65
C CYS A 59 -9.02 6.71 -0.09
N MET A 60 -8.75 5.55 -0.70
CA MET A 60 -9.79 4.69 -1.25
C MET A 60 -10.32 3.76 -0.15
N ARG A 61 -11.61 3.86 0.16
CA ARG A 61 -12.27 2.94 1.08
C ARG A 61 -12.63 1.62 0.37
N PRO A 62 -12.51 0.45 1.01
CA PRO A 62 -12.85 -0.85 0.40
C PRO A 62 -14.27 -0.89 -0.18
N GLU A 63 -15.24 -0.31 0.53
CA GLU A 63 -16.64 -0.20 0.12
C GLU A 63 -16.81 0.62 -1.17
N ASN A 64 -16.14 1.77 -1.29
CA ASN A 64 -16.19 2.59 -2.50
C ASN A 64 -15.55 1.88 -3.69
N PHE A 65 -14.44 1.18 -3.46
CA PHE A 65 -13.74 0.40 -4.49
C PHE A 65 -14.60 -0.75 -5.01
N THR A 66 -15.23 -1.51 -4.11
CA THR A 66 -16.09 -2.66 -4.47
C THR A 66 -17.41 -2.24 -5.10
N ALA A 67 -17.94 -1.07 -4.74
CA ALA A 67 -19.09 -0.47 -5.40
C ALA A 67 -18.79 -0.04 -6.85
N ASP A 68 -17.53 0.24 -7.20
CA ASP A 68 -17.11 0.50 -8.58
C ASP A 68 -16.73 -0.79 -9.30
N LEU A 69 -17.64 -1.31 -10.12
CA LEU A 69 -17.41 -2.53 -10.92
C LEU A 69 -16.30 -2.38 -11.96
N THR A 70 -15.92 -1.18 -12.39
CA THR A 70 -14.81 -1.02 -13.34
C THR A 70 -13.49 -1.26 -12.61
N LEU A 71 -13.34 -0.67 -11.43
CA LEU A 71 -12.13 -0.81 -10.62
C LEU A 71 -12.01 -2.20 -10.00
N SER A 72 -13.09 -2.70 -9.38
CA SER A 72 -13.08 -4.01 -8.72
C SER A 72 -12.96 -5.18 -9.69
N ASN A 73 -13.34 -5.02 -10.97
CA ASN A 73 -13.04 -6.02 -12.01
C ASN A 73 -11.63 -5.88 -12.61
N PHE A 74 -11.00 -4.70 -12.51
CA PHE A 74 -9.66 -4.49 -13.07
C PHE A 74 -8.55 -4.80 -12.07
N TYR A 75 -8.74 -4.43 -10.80
CA TYR A 75 -7.80 -4.58 -9.72
C TYR A 75 -8.33 -5.54 -8.67
N LYS A 76 -7.42 -6.18 -7.94
CA LYS A 76 -7.72 -6.84 -6.66
C LYS A 76 -6.98 -6.11 -5.54
N ILE A 77 -7.64 -6.03 -4.40
CA ILE A 77 -7.05 -5.49 -3.17
C ILE A 77 -6.08 -6.55 -2.63
N LEU A 78 -4.85 -6.13 -2.32
CA LEU A 78 -3.83 -6.99 -1.71
C LEU A 78 -3.68 -6.69 -0.22
N SER A 79 -3.82 -5.43 0.18
CA SER A 79 -3.75 -5.06 1.58
C SER A 79 -4.58 -3.82 1.90
N ILE A 80 -4.92 -3.71 3.18
CA ILE A 80 -5.53 -2.53 3.80
C ILE A 80 -4.66 -2.03 4.95
N SER A 81 -4.87 -0.78 5.35
CA SER A 81 -4.30 -0.18 6.57
C SER A 81 -5.36 0.74 7.19
N GLU A 82 -5.09 1.24 8.39
CA GLU A 82 -5.95 2.22 9.07
C GLU A 82 -5.27 3.59 9.09
N ASP A 83 -6.06 4.65 8.87
CA ASP A 83 -5.57 6.02 9.04
C ASP A 83 -5.50 6.41 10.53
N LEU A 84 -5.01 7.61 10.86
CA LEU A 84 -4.85 8.06 12.26
C LEU A 84 -6.18 8.21 13.03
N GLU A 85 -7.34 8.06 12.36
CA GLU A 85 -8.67 8.01 12.96
C GLU A 85 -9.26 6.59 12.99
N ASN A 86 -8.44 5.57 12.77
CA ASN A 86 -8.80 4.16 12.69
C ASN A 86 -9.81 3.85 11.57
N LYS A 87 -9.80 4.62 10.47
CA LYS A 87 -10.64 4.30 9.31
C LYS A 87 -9.83 3.50 8.31
N THR A 88 -10.34 2.32 7.97
CA THR A 88 -9.72 1.43 6.99
C THR A 88 -9.63 2.04 5.60
N PHE A 89 -8.50 1.84 4.93
CA PHE A 89 -8.29 2.19 3.53
C PHE A 89 -7.48 1.13 2.80
N ILE A 90 -7.60 1.10 1.46
CA ILE A 90 -6.81 0.23 0.60
C ILE A 90 -5.36 0.73 0.55
N SER A 91 -4.42 -0.07 1.01
CA SER A 91 -2.99 0.30 1.01
C SER A 91 -2.24 -0.25 -0.19
N THR A 92 -2.64 -1.40 -0.74
CA THR A 92 -1.99 -2.00 -1.93
C THR A 92 -3.00 -2.71 -2.84
N ILE A 93 -2.84 -2.54 -4.15
CA ILE A 93 -3.61 -3.19 -5.21
C ILE A 93 -2.68 -3.75 -6.29
N GLU A 94 -3.16 -4.77 -7.01
CA GLU A 94 -2.59 -5.16 -8.30
C GLU A 94 -3.69 -5.46 -9.31
N SER A 95 -3.41 -5.26 -10.60
CA SER A 95 -4.38 -5.61 -11.65
C SER A 95 -4.59 -7.12 -11.68
N GLN A 96 -5.81 -7.56 -11.95
CA GLN A 96 -6.11 -8.99 -12.06
C GLN A 96 -5.37 -9.63 -13.24
N LYS A 97 -5.17 -8.88 -14.34
CA LYS A 97 -4.60 -9.40 -15.60
C LYS A 97 -3.29 -8.76 -16.02
N TYR A 98 -3.09 -7.46 -15.78
CA TYR A 98 -1.96 -6.71 -16.33
C TYR A 98 -0.85 -6.53 -15.28
N PRO A 99 0.41 -6.27 -15.69
CA PRO A 99 1.51 -5.96 -14.78
C PRO A 99 1.41 -4.51 -14.27
N ILE A 100 0.28 -4.16 -13.67
CA ILE A 100 0.00 -2.85 -13.09
C ILE A 100 -0.21 -3.03 -11.59
N PHE A 101 0.52 -2.24 -10.81
CA PHE A 101 0.56 -2.30 -9.35
C PHE A 101 0.35 -0.91 -8.78
N GLY A 102 -0.26 -0.82 -7.60
CA GLY A 102 -0.48 0.44 -6.92
C GLY A 102 -0.28 0.28 -5.42
N VAL A 103 0.50 1.18 -4.83
CA VAL A 103 0.65 1.35 -3.38
C VAL A 103 0.22 2.75 -3.01
N GLN A 104 -0.53 2.88 -1.91
CA GLN A 104 -0.93 4.17 -1.36
C GLN A 104 0.18 4.79 -0.49
N TRP A 105 1.03 3.93 0.07
CA TRP A 105 2.22 4.27 0.84
C TRP A 105 3.44 4.46 -0.06
N HIS A 106 4.52 4.98 0.52
CA HIS A 106 5.72 5.43 -0.18
C HIS A 106 6.93 4.54 0.17
N PRO A 107 7.16 3.42 -0.55
CA PRO A 107 8.30 2.54 -0.29
C PRO A 107 9.64 3.29 -0.40
N GLU A 108 9.77 4.20 -1.35
CA GLU A 108 11.01 4.90 -1.68
C GLU A 108 11.56 5.73 -0.51
N LYS A 109 10.68 6.27 0.34
CA LYS A 109 11.07 7.18 1.42
C LYS A 109 12.00 6.51 2.42
N ASN A 110 11.81 5.21 2.67
CA ASN A 110 12.50 4.47 3.72
C ASN A 110 14.04 4.52 3.63
N GLY A 111 14.61 4.63 2.42
CA GLY A 111 16.07 4.75 2.26
C GLY A 111 16.56 6.03 1.61
N PHE A 112 15.66 6.86 1.04
CA PHE A 112 16.07 8.00 0.23
C PHE A 112 15.63 9.38 0.77
N GLU A 113 14.65 9.46 1.69
CA GLU A 113 14.14 10.74 2.20
C GLU A 113 14.46 10.92 3.68
N TRP A 114 15.46 11.75 3.99
CA TRP A 114 15.98 11.96 5.35
C TRP A 114 15.61 13.33 5.90
N ARG A 115 14.30 13.60 5.99
CA ARG A 115 13.80 14.86 6.53
C ARG A 115 13.68 14.80 8.05
N PRO A 116 14.27 15.76 8.79
CA PRO A 116 14.15 15.80 10.25
C PRO A 116 12.68 15.98 10.65
N ASN A 117 12.32 15.42 11.81
CA ASN A 117 10.98 15.51 12.40
C ASN A 117 9.86 14.91 11.54
N THR A 118 10.16 13.90 10.72
CA THR A 118 9.16 13.08 10.03
C THR A 118 9.11 11.68 10.64
N THR A 119 8.01 10.98 10.40
CA THR A 119 7.78 9.61 10.87
C THR A 119 8.27 8.54 9.89
N ILE A 120 9.05 8.92 8.88
CA ILE A 120 9.54 8.01 7.84
C ILE A 120 10.37 6.88 8.50
N PRO A 121 10.03 5.60 8.26
CA PRO A 121 10.72 4.49 8.89
C PRO A 121 12.04 4.21 8.16
N HIS A 122 13.14 4.34 8.90
CA HIS A 122 14.52 4.10 8.42
C HIS A 122 15.15 2.84 9.01
N SER A 123 14.34 1.94 9.58
CA SER A 123 14.85 0.67 10.11
C SER A 123 15.41 -0.19 8.99
N LYS A 124 16.31 -1.12 9.33
CA LYS A 124 16.82 -2.12 8.36
C LYS A 124 15.68 -2.87 7.67
N ASN A 125 14.61 -3.18 8.41
CA ASN A 125 13.45 -3.91 7.88
C ASN A 125 12.66 -3.04 6.90
N ALA A 126 12.46 -1.76 7.21
CA ALA A 126 11.82 -0.80 6.31
C ALA A 126 12.61 -0.61 4.99
N VAL A 127 13.94 -0.53 5.07
CA VAL A 127 14.82 -0.47 3.88
C VAL A 127 14.78 -1.79 3.10
N THR A 128 14.69 -2.93 3.78
CA THR A 128 14.56 -4.24 3.12
C THR A 128 13.25 -4.35 2.35
N VAL A 129 12.14 -3.86 2.91
CA VAL A 129 10.84 -3.76 2.23
C VAL A 129 10.94 -2.87 1.00
N MET A 130 11.56 -1.69 1.13
CA MET A 130 11.77 -0.78 -0.01
C MET A 130 12.56 -1.45 -1.14
N GLN A 131 13.67 -2.11 -0.82
CA GLN A 131 14.49 -2.81 -1.82
C GLN A 131 13.70 -3.93 -2.51
N TYR A 132 12.87 -4.68 -1.77
CA TYR A 132 12.00 -5.69 -2.35
C TYR A 132 11.03 -5.09 -3.37
N MET A 133 10.36 -3.99 -3.02
CA MET A 133 9.42 -3.31 -3.92
C MET A 133 10.11 -2.84 -5.22
N ALA A 134 11.34 -2.33 -5.11
CA ALA A 134 12.13 -1.93 -6.26
C ALA A 134 12.50 -3.12 -7.15
N ASN A 135 13.04 -4.19 -6.55
CA ASN A 135 13.43 -5.39 -7.30
C ASN A 135 12.23 -6.03 -8.01
N PHE A 136 11.11 -6.20 -7.30
CA PHE A 136 9.89 -6.77 -7.87
C PHE A 136 9.42 -6.01 -9.11
N PHE A 137 9.55 -4.67 -9.11
CA PHE A 137 9.12 -3.86 -10.26
C PHE A 137 10.08 -3.95 -11.45
N THR A 138 11.37 -4.25 -11.22
CA THR A 138 12.40 -4.34 -12.27
C THR A 138 12.64 -5.75 -12.80
N ASP A 139 12.19 -6.78 -12.09
CA ASP A 139 12.28 -8.19 -12.48
C ASP A 139 11.26 -8.56 -13.58
#